data_AF-A0A7S2TG39-F1
#
_entry.id   AF-A0A7S2TG39-F1
#
_cell.length_a   1.000
_cell.length_b   1.000
_cell.length_c   1.000
_cell.angle_alpha   90.00
_cell.angle_beta   90.00
_cell.angle_gamma   90.00
#
_symmetry.space_group_name_H-M   'P 1'
#
loop_
_entity.id
_entity.type
_entity.pdbx_description
1 polymer ?
#
loop_
_entity_poly.entity_id
_entity_poly.type
_entity_poly.pdbx_seq_one_letter_code
_entity_poly.pdbx_strand_id
1 'polypeptide(L)'
;ANWLASEAKEKEKKEAQMDEKKKGQEDRGSTNSRNSAHISPSFPTWLALLTSCSRLMTDKRLPLQTRAMEILFDTLSAHGDLFTLPNWESIFTQVLFPVFNGVGAVPTPAPQARPPPSNKPLPPIPTQSRGQTPKSHKPKPPPPRAVESVSSQVWLKTTCLKAMTRVVQLFAKFQLKINSLLPDVLALINSCTSSGNYELACIGIQCWRELMSLAGDKFDDKDWTLVLEALHSLCEQTLPHELQAPRLRKSLGLPAKSPRASKPGDKEANQQPAAVTKDKDTIRTDLVVPHRVAVKCEIHRQMLEASFSTFEMFYNKFTQAHVESMLTTFKSTIVFLSVFNSDVALRKKLFQAGFKGKDGRIFTMIDQEVQAYGFYMQMLQIMYKGSSPKFDDSKAADARLREVGGQIFKRYTTNVISLEGKTTRDLESLGKVVCSLVEGFSDYSEHQLKVNMPTFFPWVLKLVEHGNLPIRRAISTFISKRITPLLPFEVEADDTQVDR
;
A
#
# COMPACT_ATOMS: atom_id res chain seq x y z
N ALA A 1 34.48 40.82 33.86
CA ALA A 1 34.18 42.14 33.25
C ALA A 1 35.15 42.49 32.11
N ASN A 2 36.47 42.44 32.29
CA ASN A 2 37.44 42.82 31.24
C ASN A 2 37.59 41.84 30.06
N TRP A 3 37.17 40.57 30.20
CA TRP A 3 37.25 39.58 29.13
C TRP A 3 36.13 39.76 28.07
N LEU A 4 34.89 39.97 28.52
CA LEU A 4 33.73 40.21 27.64
C LEU A 4 33.83 41.52 26.83
N ALA A 5 34.51 42.54 27.38
CA ALA A 5 34.75 43.81 26.68
C ALA A 5 35.84 43.69 25.59
N SER A 6 36.76 42.73 25.71
CA SER A 6 37.79 42.45 24.70
C SER A 6 37.19 41.68 23.51
N GLU A 7 36.30 40.73 23.78
CA GLU A 7 35.63 39.91 22.76
C GLU A 7 34.66 40.75 21.90
N ALA A 8 33.94 41.70 22.51
CA ALA A 8 33.06 42.62 21.79
C ALA A 8 33.83 43.55 20.83
N LYS A 9 34.98 44.10 21.27
CA LYS A 9 35.85 44.94 20.42
C LYS A 9 36.51 44.17 19.28
N GLU A 10 36.80 42.88 19.48
CA GLU A 10 37.36 42.05 18.42
C GLU A 10 36.32 41.68 17.36
N LYS A 11 35.04 41.59 17.75
CA LYS A 11 33.91 41.32 16.87
C LYS A 11 33.56 42.52 15.98
N GLU A 12 33.50 43.73 16.55
CA GLU A 12 33.32 44.98 15.77
C GLU A 12 34.46 45.21 14.76
N LYS A 13 35.71 44.89 15.13
CA LYS A 13 36.86 45.03 14.23
C LYS A 13 36.83 44.04 13.05
N LYS A 14 36.25 42.85 13.26
CA LYS A 14 36.07 41.83 12.22
C LYS A 14 34.90 42.17 11.28
N GLU A 15 33.83 42.76 11.79
CA GLU A 15 32.70 43.23 10.98
C GLU A 15 33.09 44.46 10.12
N ALA A 16 33.84 45.42 10.67
CA ALA A 16 34.35 46.57 9.91
C ALA A 16 35.32 46.18 8.78
N GLN A 17 36.18 45.16 8.99
CA GLN A 17 37.05 44.63 7.94
C GLN A 17 36.30 43.86 6.84
N MET A 18 35.11 43.34 7.12
CA MET A 18 34.29 42.61 6.14
C MET A 18 33.53 43.58 5.23
N ASP A 19 33.10 44.73 5.75
CA ASP A 19 32.43 45.78 4.96
C ASP A 19 33.40 46.62 4.11
N GLU A 20 34.63 46.85 4.56
CA GLU A 20 35.67 47.49 3.74
C GLU A 20 36.10 46.60 2.55
N LYS A 21 36.11 45.27 2.74
CA LYS A 21 36.35 44.30 1.66
C LYS A 21 35.21 44.21 0.65
N LYS A 22 33.96 44.47 1.06
CA LYS A 22 32.80 44.53 0.16
C LYS A 22 32.77 45.82 -0.66
N LYS A 23 33.15 46.97 -0.09
CA LYS A 23 33.21 48.25 -0.82
C LYS A 23 34.40 48.38 -1.79
N GLY A 24 35.51 47.69 -1.54
CA GLY A 24 36.69 47.73 -2.40
C GLY A 24 36.61 46.91 -3.69
N GLN A 25 35.55 46.13 -3.90
CA GLN A 25 35.44 45.20 -5.04
C GLN A 25 34.42 45.65 -6.12
N GLU A 26 33.67 46.73 -5.89
CA GLU A 26 32.67 47.25 -6.84
C GLU A 26 33.22 48.27 -7.86
N ASP A 27 34.45 48.80 -7.71
CA ASP A 27 34.90 49.97 -8.50
C ASP A 27 36.16 49.77 -9.37
N ARG A 28 36.58 48.52 -9.64
CA ARG A 28 37.69 48.23 -10.57
C ARG A 28 37.41 47.02 -11.46
N GLY A 29 36.60 47.22 -12.49
CA GLY A 29 36.33 46.18 -13.48
C GLY A 29 35.51 46.61 -14.71
N SER A 30 35.46 47.90 -15.05
CA SER A 30 34.95 48.34 -16.36
C SER A 30 36.13 48.55 -17.31
N THR A 31 36.50 47.51 -18.06
CA THR A 31 37.18 47.55 -19.38
C THR A 31 37.62 46.15 -19.84
N ASN A 32 36.64 45.27 -20.09
CA ASN A 32 36.62 44.24 -21.15
C ASN A 32 35.50 43.23 -20.87
N SER A 33 34.25 43.66 -21.07
CA SER A 33 33.12 42.73 -21.21
C SER A 33 32.79 42.58 -22.69
N ARG A 34 33.62 41.80 -23.39
CA ARG A 34 33.26 41.16 -24.65
C ARG A 34 33.67 39.69 -24.53
N ASN A 35 32.65 38.83 -24.45
CA ASN A 35 32.68 37.37 -24.53
C ASN A 35 33.05 36.58 -23.27
N SER A 36 32.13 36.52 -22.30
CA SER A 36 31.68 35.22 -21.81
C SER A 36 30.18 35.29 -21.51
N ALA A 37 29.38 35.30 -22.58
CA ALA A 37 28.01 34.84 -22.42
C ALA A 37 28.13 33.38 -21.95
N HIS A 38 27.82 33.10 -20.69
CA HIS A 38 27.55 31.75 -20.25
C HIS A 38 26.35 31.27 -21.07
N ILE A 39 26.62 30.68 -22.23
CA ILE A 39 25.60 30.03 -23.05
C ILE A 39 25.12 28.87 -22.19
N SER A 40 23.96 29.03 -21.56
CA SER A 40 23.31 27.90 -20.90
C SER A 40 23.20 26.78 -21.94
N PRO A 41 23.68 25.56 -21.64
CA PRO A 41 23.68 24.49 -22.63
C PRO A 41 22.28 24.29 -23.19
N SER A 42 22.17 24.07 -24.50
CA SER A 42 20.88 23.75 -25.11
C SER A 42 20.30 22.49 -24.48
N PHE A 43 18.97 22.35 -24.45
CA PHE A 43 18.33 21.17 -23.88
C PHE A 43 18.83 19.84 -24.51
N PRO A 44 19.07 19.74 -25.84
CA PRO A 44 19.69 18.55 -26.43
C PRO A 44 21.07 18.22 -25.84
N THR A 45 21.89 19.22 -25.52
CA THR A 45 23.19 19.03 -24.87
C THR A 45 23.02 18.46 -23.46
N TRP A 46 22.09 19.02 -22.68
CA TRP A 46 21.72 18.47 -21.37
C TRP A 46 21.25 17.03 -21.47
N LEU A 47 20.32 16.76 -22.39
CA LEU A 47 19.75 15.43 -22.59
C LEU A 47 20.84 14.41 -22.93
N ALA A 48 21.76 14.73 -23.84
CA ALA A 48 22.86 13.84 -24.20
C ALA A 48 23.76 13.51 -23.00
N LEU A 49 24.11 14.51 -22.18
CA LEU A 49 24.90 14.33 -20.96
C LEU A 49 24.16 13.43 -19.95
N LEU A 50 22.90 13.75 -19.66
CA LEU A 50 22.08 12.99 -18.70
C LEU A 50 21.85 11.55 -19.16
N THR A 51 21.56 11.33 -20.44
CA THR A 51 21.43 9.99 -21.03
C THR A 51 22.74 9.21 -20.94
N SER A 52 23.90 9.86 -21.09
CA SER A 52 25.18 9.18 -20.93
C SER A 52 25.39 8.69 -19.49
N CYS A 53 25.06 9.50 -18.48
CA CYS A 53 25.10 9.10 -17.08
C CYS A 53 24.11 7.96 -16.77
N SER A 54 22.89 8.03 -17.31
CA SER A 54 21.87 6.97 -17.16
C SER A 54 22.36 5.62 -17.72
N ARG A 55 23.05 5.61 -18.87
CA ARG A 55 23.67 4.37 -19.40
C ARG A 55 24.74 3.83 -18.44
N LEU A 56 25.58 4.70 -17.87
CA LEU A 56 26.61 4.30 -16.91
C LEU A 56 26.04 3.72 -15.61
N MET A 57 24.81 4.10 -15.21
CA MET A 57 24.11 3.50 -14.07
C MET A 57 23.76 2.02 -14.27
N THR A 58 23.79 1.54 -15.52
CA THR A 58 23.55 0.13 -15.88
C THR A 58 24.85 -0.66 -16.16
N ASP A 59 26.03 -0.03 -16.00
CA ASP A 59 27.34 -0.70 -16.18
C ASP A 59 27.55 -1.79 -15.11
N LYS A 60 28.37 -2.82 -15.37
CA LYS A 60 28.62 -3.91 -14.41
C LYS A 60 29.42 -3.49 -13.18
N ARG A 61 30.17 -2.38 -13.24
CA ARG A 61 31.06 -1.93 -12.16
C ARG A 61 30.33 -1.04 -11.16
N LEU A 62 30.15 -1.55 -9.94
CA LEU A 62 29.43 -0.85 -8.86
C LEU A 62 29.95 0.57 -8.54
N PRO A 63 31.27 0.84 -8.48
CA PRO A 63 31.76 2.21 -8.24
C PRO A 63 31.35 3.19 -9.33
N LEU A 64 31.34 2.73 -10.59
CA LEU A 64 30.94 3.55 -11.74
C LEU A 64 29.44 3.80 -11.73
N GLN A 65 28.62 2.78 -11.44
CA GLN A 65 27.17 2.94 -11.27
C GLN A 65 26.86 3.99 -10.19
N THR A 66 27.51 3.87 -9.03
CA THR A 66 27.29 4.74 -7.87
C THR A 66 27.67 6.18 -8.20
N ARG A 67 28.85 6.38 -8.80
CA ARG A 67 29.32 7.73 -9.15
C ARG A 67 28.47 8.36 -10.25
N ALA A 68 28.06 7.59 -11.26
CA ALA A 68 27.17 8.07 -12.31
C ALA A 68 25.79 8.47 -11.76
N MET A 69 25.25 7.70 -10.81
CA MET A 69 24.00 8.04 -10.12
C MET A 69 24.12 9.35 -9.35
N GLU A 70 25.16 9.49 -8.52
CA GLU A 70 25.40 10.71 -7.74
C GLU A 70 25.48 11.92 -8.67
N ILE A 71 26.34 11.86 -9.70
CA ILE A 71 26.49 12.94 -10.67
C ILE A 71 25.16 13.26 -11.35
N LEU A 72 24.41 12.25 -11.79
CA LEU A 72 23.13 12.45 -12.48
C LEU A 72 22.12 13.20 -11.58
N PHE A 73 21.88 12.69 -10.37
CA PHE A 73 20.86 13.27 -9.48
C PHE A 73 21.32 14.58 -8.83
N ASP A 74 22.60 14.74 -8.51
CA ASP A 74 23.12 15.99 -7.96
C ASP A 74 23.08 17.10 -9.03
N THR A 75 23.38 16.77 -10.29
CA THR A 75 23.25 17.71 -11.42
C THR A 75 21.80 18.11 -11.65
N LEU A 76 20.87 17.15 -11.70
CA LEU A 76 19.43 17.43 -11.83
C LEU A 76 18.89 18.23 -10.64
N SER A 77 19.38 17.96 -9.44
CA SER A 77 19.01 18.72 -8.25
C SER A 77 19.55 20.15 -8.29
N ALA A 78 20.80 20.35 -8.70
CA ALA A 78 21.43 21.68 -8.73
C ALA A 78 20.91 22.57 -9.86
N HIS A 79 20.63 21.99 -11.03
CA HIS A 79 20.27 22.74 -12.24
C HIS A 79 18.81 22.56 -12.68
N GLY A 80 18.01 21.84 -11.90
CA GLY A 80 16.64 21.50 -12.24
C GLY A 80 15.71 22.69 -12.48
N ASP A 81 16.06 23.86 -11.93
CA ASP A 81 15.31 25.09 -12.16
C ASP A 81 15.41 25.63 -13.58
N LEU A 82 16.45 25.23 -14.33
CA LEU A 82 16.66 25.61 -15.73
C LEU A 82 15.75 24.85 -16.70
N PHE A 83 15.11 23.76 -16.26
CA PHE A 83 14.28 22.91 -17.11
C PHE A 83 12.81 23.32 -17.06
N THR A 84 12.21 23.44 -18.24
CA THR A 84 10.76 23.58 -18.41
C THR A 84 10.06 22.24 -18.21
N LEU A 85 8.74 22.24 -18.05
CA LEU A 85 7.97 20.99 -17.90
C LEU A 85 8.21 19.98 -19.05
N PRO A 86 8.18 20.36 -20.34
CA PRO A 86 8.48 19.41 -21.43
C PRO A 86 9.90 18.82 -21.37
N ASN A 87 10.87 19.61 -20.88
CA ASN A 87 12.23 19.15 -20.66
C ASN A 87 12.27 18.11 -19.53
N TRP A 88 11.54 18.36 -18.44
CA TRP A 88 11.38 17.40 -17.35
C TRP A 88 10.68 16.11 -17.79
N GLU A 89 9.60 16.20 -18.55
CA GLU A 89 8.92 15.02 -19.14
C GLU A 89 9.92 14.19 -19.96
N SER A 90 10.76 14.83 -20.77
CA SER A 90 11.80 14.16 -21.55
C SER A 90 12.88 13.54 -20.66
N ILE A 91 13.30 14.21 -19.58
CA ILE A 91 14.27 13.68 -18.61
C ILE A 91 13.71 12.44 -17.91
N PHE A 92 12.47 12.49 -17.41
CA PHE A 92 11.86 11.35 -16.73
C PHE A 92 11.69 10.16 -17.67
N THR A 93 11.13 10.39 -18.86
CA THR A 93 10.82 9.32 -19.82
C THR A 93 12.04 8.72 -20.51
N GLN A 94 13.04 9.53 -20.85
CA GLN A 94 14.19 9.08 -21.65
C GLN A 94 15.44 8.79 -20.81
N VAL A 95 15.54 9.36 -19.60
CA VAL A 95 16.74 9.23 -18.76
C VAL A 95 16.45 8.45 -17.48
N LEU A 96 15.45 8.84 -16.69
CA LEU A 96 15.25 8.29 -15.34
C LEU A 96 14.52 6.94 -15.36
N PHE A 97 13.35 6.85 -16.00
CA PHE A 97 12.57 5.61 -16.04
C PHE A 97 13.30 4.43 -16.73
N PRO A 98 14.02 4.63 -17.85
CA PRO A 98 14.71 3.53 -18.51
C PRO A 98 15.77 2.82 -17.66
N VAL A 99 16.30 3.49 -16.62
CA VAL A 99 17.25 2.88 -15.68
C VAL A 99 16.62 1.68 -14.96
N PHE A 100 15.30 1.66 -14.76
CA PHE A 100 14.59 0.64 -14.01
C PHE A 100 14.09 -0.54 -14.88
N ASN A 101 14.19 -0.44 -16.21
CA ASN A 101 13.71 -1.46 -17.16
C ASN A 101 14.32 -2.86 -16.91
N GLY A 102 15.58 -2.91 -16.47
CA GLY A 102 16.31 -4.16 -16.24
C GLY A 102 15.83 -5.00 -15.03
N VAL A 103 14.90 -4.48 -14.24
CA VAL A 103 14.40 -5.10 -12.99
C VAL A 103 12.88 -5.33 -13.02
N GLY A 104 12.25 -5.17 -14.19
CA GLY A 104 10.81 -5.38 -14.37
C GLY A 104 9.92 -4.21 -13.87
N ALA A 105 10.53 -3.10 -13.47
CA ALA A 105 9.83 -1.88 -13.10
C ALA A 105 9.61 -1.02 -14.36
N VAL A 106 8.48 -1.24 -15.04
CA VAL A 106 8.07 -0.44 -16.20
C VAL A 106 6.89 0.43 -15.78
N PRO A 107 7.04 1.77 -15.78
CA PRO A 107 5.87 2.64 -15.74
C PRO A 107 5.06 2.38 -17.01
N THR A 108 3.90 1.75 -16.87
CA THR A 108 2.93 1.79 -17.96
C THR A 108 2.30 3.17 -17.90
N PRO A 109 2.41 4.01 -18.94
CA PRO A 109 1.81 5.34 -18.90
C PRO A 109 0.31 5.21 -18.61
N ALA A 110 -0.16 5.96 -17.62
CA ALA A 110 -1.59 6.02 -17.31
C ALA A 110 -2.35 6.44 -18.59
N PRO A 111 -3.56 5.91 -18.84
CA PRO A 111 -4.38 6.36 -19.98
C PRO A 111 -4.69 7.85 -19.79
N GLN A 112 -3.90 8.71 -20.43
CA GLN A 112 -4.17 10.14 -20.51
C GLN A 112 -5.46 10.31 -21.28
N ALA A 113 -6.48 10.91 -20.66
CA ALA A 113 -7.65 11.42 -21.34
C ALA A 113 -7.24 12.57 -22.29
N ARG A 114 -6.72 12.23 -23.46
CA ARG A 114 -6.67 13.16 -24.59
C ARG A 114 -8.00 13.06 -25.35
N PRO A 115 -8.64 14.19 -25.68
CA PRO A 115 -9.75 14.15 -26.61
C PRO A 115 -9.24 13.60 -27.96
N PRO A 116 -10.00 12.72 -28.64
CA PRO A 116 -9.58 12.19 -29.92
C PRO A 116 -9.45 13.32 -30.95
N PRO A 117 -8.39 13.37 -31.78
CA PRO A 117 -8.41 14.24 -32.93
C PRO A 117 -9.51 13.76 -33.90
N SER A 118 -10.39 14.71 -34.22
CA SER A 118 -11.49 14.65 -35.16
C SER A 118 -11.19 13.88 -36.46
N ASN A 119 -12.10 12.95 -36.78
CA ASN A 119 -12.51 12.45 -38.10
C ASN A 119 -11.55 12.65 -39.28
N LYS A 120 -10.85 11.56 -39.65
CA LYS A 120 -10.58 11.24 -41.05
C LYS A 120 -10.89 9.75 -41.29
N PRO A 121 -11.57 9.40 -42.39
CA PRO A 121 -12.01 8.02 -42.65
C PRO A 121 -10.84 7.13 -43.13
N LEU A 122 -10.82 5.89 -42.65
CA LEU A 122 -9.93 4.82 -43.08
C LEU A 122 -10.30 4.33 -44.51
N PRO A 123 -9.32 3.93 -45.35
CA PRO A 123 -9.59 3.30 -46.64
C PRO A 123 -9.98 1.81 -46.49
N PRO A 124 -10.68 1.21 -47.47
CA PRO A 124 -11.24 -0.14 -47.34
C PRO A 124 -10.20 -1.25 -47.53
N ILE A 125 -10.40 -2.33 -46.78
CA ILE A 125 -9.64 -3.58 -46.82
C ILE A 125 -9.96 -4.35 -48.11
N PRO A 126 -8.97 -4.84 -48.88
CA PRO A 126 -9.22 -5.78 -49.97
C PRO A 126 -9.39 -7.19 -49.41
N THR A 127 -10.54 -7.77 -49.73
CA THR A 127 -10.86 -9.19 -49.59
C THR A 127 -10.04 -9.97 -50.62
N GLN A 128 -9.26 -10.97 -50.21
CA GLN A 128 -8.83 -12.02 -51.14
C GLN A 128 -8.51 -13.35 -50.45
N SER A 129 -8.69 -14.37 -51.27
CA SER A 129 -9.12 -15.73 -50.98
C SER A 129 -8.00 -16.71 -50.67
N ARG A 130 -8.40 -17.70 -49.86
CA ARG A 130 -7.81 -19.01 -49.60
C ARG A 130 -7.19 -19.71 -50.83
N GLY A 131 -5.93 -20.14 -50.69
CA GLY A 131 -5.27 -21.16 -51.49
C GLY A 131 -4.21 -21.88 -50.65
N GLN A 132 -4.35 -23.20 -50.46
CA GLN A 132 -3.47 -24.05 -49.65
C GLN A 132 -2.27 -24.56 -50.47
N THR A 133 -1.12 -24.81 -49.82
CA THR A 133 -0.44 -26.12 -49.74
C THR A 133 0.84 -26.04 -48.87
N PRO A 134 1.32 -27.16 -48.29
CA PRO A 134 2.10 -27.18 -47.05
C PRO A 134 3.60 -27.35 -47.26
N LYS A 135 4.44 -26.63 -46.49
CA LYS A 135 5.87 -26.95 -46.34
C LYS A 135 6.25 -27.07 -44.86
N SER A 136 6.75 -28.25 -44.54
CA SER A 136 7.32 -28.72 -43.27
C SER A 136 8.38 -27.79 -42.70
N HIS A 137 8.22 -27.31 -41.46
CA HIS A 137 9.31 -26.73 -40.66
C HIS A 137 9.30 -27.37 -39.25
N LYS A 138 10.48 -27.88 -38.87
CA LYS A 138 10.80 -28.50 -37.58
C LYS A 138 10.39 -27.62 -36.39
N PRO A 139 10.04 -28.19 -35.22
CA PRO A 139 9.69 -27.40 -34.04
C PRO A 139 10.92 -26.62 -33.55
N LYS A 140 10.76 -25.30 -33.52
CA LYS A 140 11.70 -24.35 -32.89
C LYS A 140 11.73 -24.65 -31.39
N PRO A 141 12.92 -24.74 -30.75
CA PRO A 141 12.99 -24.99 -29.31
C PRO A 141 12.32 -23.84 -28.54
N PRO A 142 11.71 -24.12 -27.38
CA PRO A 142 11.05 -23.08 -26.58
C PRO A 142 12.07 -22.00 -26.18
N PRO A 143 11.65 -20.73 -26.09
CA PRO A 143 12.55 -19.66 -25.66
C PRO A 143 13.11 -19.99 -24.26
N PRO A 144 14.40 -19.72 -24.00
CA PRO A 144 14.97 -19.95 -22.68
C PRO A 144 14.17 -19.15 -21.65
N ARG A 145 13.77 -19.82 -20.56
CA ARG A 145 13.18 -19.19 -19.37
C ARG A 145 13.97 -17.93 -19.05
N ALA A 146 13.27 -16.82 -18.78
CA ALA A 146 13.85 -15.56 -18.35
C ALA A 146 14.78 -15.79 -17.15
N VAL A 147 16.08 -15.94 -17.43
CA VAL A 147 17.13 -15.85 -16.42
C VAL A 147 17.23 -14.38 -16.14
N GLU A 148 16.56 -13.90 -15.09
CA GLU A 148 16.92 -12.61 -14.48
C GLU A 148 18.43 -12.60 -14.31
N SER A 149 19.12 -11.71 -15.04
CA SER A 149 20.57 -11.71 -15.05
C SER A 149 21.09 -11.48 -13.63
N VAL A 150 22.16 -12.17 -13.23
CA VAL A 150 22.81 -11.98 -11.92
C VAL A 150 23.14 -10.49 -11.68
N SER A 151 23.43 -9.72 -12.74
CA SER A 151 23.61 -8.26 -12.64
C SER A 151 22.36 -7.50 -12.24
N SER A 152 21.16 -7.93 -12.66
CA SER A 152 19.89 -7.31 -12.25
C SER A 152 19.64 -7.47 -10.74
N GLN A 153 19.98 -8.63 -10.17
CA GLN A 153 19.83 -8.87 -8.73
C GLN A 153 20.85 -8.11 -7.87
N VAL A 154 22.10 -7.98 -8.35
CA VAL A 154 23.11 -7.15 -7.66
C VAL A 154 22.68 -5.68 -7.66
N TRP A 155 22.27 -5.16 -8.83
CA TRP A 155 21.81 -3.78 -8.95
C TRP A 155 20.60 -3.48 -8.05
N LEU A 156 19.65 -4.43 -7.97
CA LEU A 156 18.52 -4.35 -7.05
C LEU A 156 18.97 -4.14 -5.59
N LYS A 157 19.96 -4.92 -5.14
CA LYS A 157 20.44 -4.92 -3.75
C LYS A 157 21.32 -3.72 -3.40
N THR A 158 22.06 -3.15 -4.36
CA THR A 158 23.07 -2.11 -4.07
C THR A 158 22.66 -0.70 -4.50
N THR A 159 21.86 -0.59 -5.56
CA THR A 159 21.76 0.63 -6.38
C THR A 159 20.30 1.07 -6.59
N CYS A 160 19.36 0.12 -6.75
CA CYS A 160 17.95 0.42 -7.03
C CYS A 160 17.29 1.31 -5.99
N LEU A 161 17.44 0.98 -4.69
CA LEU A 161 16.84 1.77 -3.61
C LEU A 161 17.31 3.22 -3.66
N LYS A 162 18.63 3.43 -3.75
CA LYS A 162 19.21 4.77 -3.82
C LYS A 162 18.71 5.53 -5.04
N ALA A 163 18.65 4.89 -6.21
CA ALA A 163 18.14 5.51 -7.43
C ALA A 163 16.67 5.91 -7.30
N MET A 164 15.81 5.00 -6.84
CA MET A 164 14.37 5.26 -6.70
C MET A 164 14.10 6.36 -5.67
N THR A 165 14.75 6.31 -4.51
CA THR A 165 14.69 7.35 -3.49
C THR A 165 15.10 8.71 -4.07
N ARG A 166 16.19 8.77 -4.85
CA ARG A 166 16.61 10.01 -5.50
C ARG A 166 15.59 10.53 -6.54
N VAL A 167 14.88 9.66 -7.26
CA VAL A 167 13.76 10.07 -8.14
C VAL A 167 12.64 10.71 -7.33
N VAL A 168 12.24 10.09 -6.22
CA VAL A 168 11.18 10.61 -5.33
C VAL A 168 11.60 11.95 -4.72
N GLN A 169 12.83 12.07 -4.25
CA GLN A 169 13.39 13.32 -3.71
C GLN A 169 13.42 14.43 -4.77
N LEU A 170 13.79 14.10 -6.01
CA LEU A 170 13.81 15.05 -7.12
C LEU A 170 12.40 15.53 -7.47
N PHE A 171 11.44 14.60 -7.50
CA PHE A 171 10.02 14.93 -7.67
C PHE A 171 9.54 15.88 -6.56
N ALA A 172 9.77 15.54 -5.29
CA ALA A 172 9.34 16.35 -4.15
C ALA A 172 9.99 17.75 -4.11
N LYS A 173 11.24 17.87 -4.59
CA LYS A 173 11.96 19.14 -4.70
C LYS A 173 11.32 20.07 -5.73
N PHE A 174 11.03 19.56 -6.93
CA PHE A 174 10.50 20.35 -8.04
C PHE A 174 8.98 20.20 -8.22
N GLN A 175 8.27 19.67 -7.23
CA GLN A 175 6.86 19.26 -7.34
C GLN A 175 5.96 20.33 -7.99
N LEU A 176 6.11 21.61 -7.64
CA LEU A 176 5.33 22.70 -8.25
C LEU A 176 5.50 22.81 -9.78
N LYS A 177 6.67 22.45 -10.32
CA LYS A 177 6.98 22.47 -11.76
C LYS A 177 6.60 21.18 -12.48
N ILE A 178 6.64 20.04 -11.79
CA ILE A 178 6.54 18.70 -12.40
C ILE A 178 5.40 17.85 -11.84
N ASN A 179 4.40 18.45 -11.21
CA ASN A 179 3.29 17.73 -10.59
C ASN A 179 2.51 16.85 -11.58
N SER A 180 2.48 17.21 -12.87
CA SER A 180 1.88 16.37 -13.93
C SER A 180 2.57 15.01 -14.13
N LEU A 181 3.81 14.83 -13.62
CA LEU A 181 4.54 13.55 -13.63
C LEU A 181 4.22 12.67 -12.42
N LEU A 182 3.39 13.14 -11.46
CA LEU A 182 2.96 12.35 -10.31
C LEU A 182 2.40 10.97 -10.71
N PRO A 183 1.50 10.85 -11.73
CA PRO A 183 1.01 9.53 -12.16
C PRO A 183 2.11 8.58 -12.59
N ASP A 184 3.16 9.08 -13.27
CA ASP A 184 4.25 8.24 -13.76
C ASP A 184 5.17 7.79 -12.62
N VAL A 185 5.41 8.66 -11.63
CA VAL A 185 6.14 8.31 -10.40
C VAL A 185 5.37 7.26 -9.60
N LEU A 186 4.04 7.42 -9.46
CA LEU A 186 3.17 6.44 -8.81
C LEU A 186 3.16 5.11 -9.57
N ALA A 187 3.13 5.14 -10.91
CA ALA A 187 3.19 3.95 -11.75
C ALA A 187 4.52 3.20 -11.60
N LEU A 188 5.65 3.92 -11.50
CA LEU A 188 6.95 3.33 -11.20
C LEU A 188 6.91 2.61 -9.84
N ILE A 189 6.46 3.29 -8.78
CA ILE A 189 6.35 2.72 -7.42
C ILE A 189 5.43 1.48 -7.43
N ASN A 190 4.31 1.54 -8.16
CA ASN A 190 3.37 0.43 -8.29
C ASN A 190 4.01 -0.78 -8.97
N SER A 191 4.72 -0.55 -10.08
CA SER A 191 5.43 -1.61 -10.79
C SER A 191 6.49 -2.31 -9.92
N CYS A 192 7.20 -1.55 -9.07
CA CYS A 192 8.18 -2.11 -8.14
C CYS A 192 7.51 -2.95 -7.05
N THR A 193 6.45 -2.43 -6.43
CA THR A 193 5.71 -3.11 -5.36
C THR A 193 5.03 -4.40 -5.83
N SER A 194 4.57 -4.43 -7.08
CA SER A 194 3.86 -5.58 -7.67
C SER A 194 4.75 -6.55 -8.45
N SER A 195 6.07 -6.32 -8.48
CA SER A 195 7.06 -7.06 -9.29
C SER A 195 7.20 -8.56 -8.94
N GLY A 196 6.64 -9.01 -7.82
CA GLY A 196 6.76 -10.39 -7.33
C GLY A 196 8.12 -10.75 -6.73
N ASN A 197 9.09 -9.84 -6.81
CA ASN A 197 10.38 -9.89 -6.11
C ASN A 197 10.25 -9.17 -4.75
N TYR A 198 10.61 -9.86 -3.66
CA TYR A 198 10.40 -9.34 -2.31
C TYR A 198 11.23 -8.08 -2.04
N GLU A 199 12.51 -8.08 -2.42
CA GLU A 199 13.39 -6.94 -2.20
C GLU A 199 12.95 -5.72 -3.01
N LEU A 200 12.58 -5.90 -4.29
CA LEU A 200 12.07 -4.79 -5.11
C LEU A 200 10.76 -4.23 -4.57
N ALA A 201 9.88 -5.10 -4.07
CA ALA A 201 8.62 -4.65 -3.50
C ALA A 201 8.82 -3.84 -2.21
N CYS A 202 9.75 -4.26 -1.35
CA CYS A 202 10.14 -3.48 -0.16
C CYS A 202 10.68 -2.10 -0.54
N ILE A 203 11.49 -2.01 -1.60
CA ILE A 203 11.98 -0.72 -2.13
C ILE A 203 10.81 0.14 -2.59
N GLY A 204 9.85 -0.42 -3.33
CA GLY A 204 8.64 0.29 -3.75
C GLY A 204 7.86 0.88 -2.57
N ILE A 205 7.63 0.09 -1.52
CA ILE A 205 6.96 0.56 -0.29
C ILE A 205 7.77 1.63 0.43
N GLN A 206 9.09 1.51 0.48
CA GLN A 206 9.95 2.55 1.07
C GLN A 206 9.83 3.87 0.30
N CYS A 207 9.86 3.81 -1.04
CA CYS A 207 9.68 4.98 -1.90
C CYS A 207 8.27 5.58 -1.78
N TRP A 208 7.24 4.76 -1.56
CA TRP A 208 5.90 5.24 -1.22
C TRP A 208 5.92 6.08 0.06
N ARG A 209 6.47 5.54 1.15
CA ARG A 209 6.56 6.24 2.44
C ARG A 209 7.36 7.54 2.32
N GLU A 210 8.45 7.52 1.57
CA GLU A 210 9.27 8.70 1.31
C GLU A 210 8.53 9.75 0.48
N LEU A 211 7.78 9.35 -0.54
CA LEU A 211 6.96 10.27 -1.35
C LEU A 211 5.91 10.96 -0.47
N MET A 212 5.21 10.20 0.38
CA MET A 212 4.23 10.75 1.31
C MET A 212 4.89 11.74 2.27
N SER A 213 6.04 11.40 2.85
CA SER A 213 6.78 12.25 3.79
C SER A 213 7.27 13.56 3.16
N LEU A 214 7.77 13.53 1.92
CA LEU A 214 8.41 14.69 1.29
C LEU A 214 7.44 15.59 0.48
N ALA A 215 6.41 15.01 -0.12
CA ALA A 215 5.50 15.71 -1.03
C ALA A 215 4.05 15.74 -0.56
N GLY A 216 3.64 14.85 0.35
CA GLY A 216 2.25 14.73 0.81
C GLY A 216 1.66 16.04 1.31
N ASP A 217 2.48 16.86 1.98
CA ASP A 217 2.01 18.13 2.52
C ASP A 217 1.56 19.15 1.47
N LYS A 218 2.08 19.03 0.25
CA LYS A 218 1.89 19.97 -0.85
C LYS A 218 0.88 19.47 -1.88
N PHE A 219 0.30 18.28 -1.69
CA PHE A 219 -0.70 17.72 -2.59
C PHE A 219 -2.05 18.42 -2.44
N ASP A 220 -2.65 18.76 -3.57
CA ASP A 220 -4.01 19.25 -3.64
C ASP A 220 -5.02 18.08 -3.69
N ASP A 221 -6.31 18.39 -3.80
CA ASP A 221 -7.36 17.36 -3.78
C ASP A 221 -7.28 16.42 -5.02
N LYS A 222 -6.79 16.89 -6.16
CA LYS A 222 -6.63 16.07 -7.38
C LYS A 222 -5.42 15.14 -7.25
N ASP A 223 -4.33 15.65 -6.70
CA ASP A 223 -3.13 14.87 -6.40
C ASP A 223 -3.46 13.75 -5.42
N TRP A 224 -4.20 14.07 -4.35
CA TRP A 224 -4.67 13.07 -3.39
C TRP A 224 -5.58 12.02 -4.02
N THR A 225 -6.43 12.40 -4.97
CA THR A 225 -7.23 11.41 -5.72
C THR A 225 -6.33 10.41 -6.44
N LEU A 226 -5.32 10.88 -7.19
CA LEU A 226 -4.37 10.02 -7.89
C LEU A 226 -3.56 9.13 -6.94
N VAL A 227 -3.09 9.69 -5.83
CA VAL A 227 -2.36 8.94 -4.80
C VAL A 227 -3.24 7.84 -4.21
N LEU A 228 -4.47 8.15 -3.81
CA LEU A 228 -5.35 7.17 -3.17
C LEU A 228 -5.85 6.09 -4.15
N GLU A 229 -6.03 6.42 -5.42
CA GLU A 229 -6.29 5.43 -6.48
C GLU A 229 -5.10 4.47 -6.67
N ALA A 230 -3.87 5.02 -6.70
CA ALA A 230 -2.65 4.21 -6.76
C ALA A 230 -2.49 3.33 -5.51
N LEU A 231 -2.78 3.85 -4.32
CA LEU A 231 -2.76 3.12 -3.05
C LEU A 231 -3.77 1.97 -3.07
N HIS A 232 -5.02 2.23 -3.47
CA HIS A 232 -6.05 1.19 -3.59
C HIS A 232 -5.59 0.10 -4.55
N SER A 233 -5.07 0.48 -5.73
CA SER A 233 -4.51 -0.47 -6.69
C SER A 233 -3.37 -1.30 -6.11
N LEU A 234 -2.46 -0.69 -5.34
CA LEU A 234 -1.35 -1.37 -4.68
C LEU A 234 -1.84 -2.40 -3.66
N CYS A 235 -2.79 -2.02 -2.80
CA CYS A 235 -3.40 -2.93 -1.83
C CYS A 235 -4.08 -4.12 -2.53
N GLU A 236 -4.82 -3.88 -3.62
CA GLU A 236 -5.49 -4.94 -4.38
C GLU A 236 -4.51 -5.86 -5.13
N GLN A 237 -3.44 -5.33 -5.73
CA GLN A 237 -2.45 -6.13 -6.46
C GLN A 237 -1.57 -7.00 -5.55
N THR A 238 -1.35 -6.55 -4.31
CA THR A 238 -0.53 -7.28 -3.33
C THR A 238 -1.30 -8.41 -2.63
N LEU A 239 -2.64 -8.44 -2.72
CA LEU A 239 -3.44 -9.52 -2.18
C LEU A 239 -3.21 -10.85 -2.92
N PRO A 240 -3.13 -12.00 -2.20
CA PRO A 240 -2.92 -13.31 -2.80
C PRO A 240 -4.21 -13.89 -3.40
N HIS A 241 -4.79 -13.22 -4.39
CA HIS A 241 -6.05 -13.61 -5.07
C HIS A 241 -6.05 -15.05 -5.61
N GLU A 242 -4.88 -15.59 -5.93
CA GLU A 242 -4.68 -16.98 -6.34
C GLU A 242 -5.22 -18.00 -5.33
N LEU A 243 -5.21 -17.68 -4.02
CA LEU A 243 -5.75 -18.53 -2.97
C LEU A 243 -7.26 -18.70 -3.03
N GLN A 244 -7.97 -17.74 -3.63
CA GLN A 244 -9.44 -17.75 -3.73
C GLN A 244 -9.93 -17.89 -5.17
N ALA A 245 -9.02 -18.15 -6.11
CA ALA A 245 -9.35 -18.29 -7.51
C ALA A 245 -10.33 -19.46 -7.74
N PRO A 246 -11.40 -19.30 -8.55
CA PRO A 246 -12.35 -20.37 -8.83
C PRO A 246 -11.70 -21.63 -9.42
N ARG A 247 -10.62 -21.47 -10.19
CA ARG A 247 -9.87 -22.58 -10.80
C ARG A 247 -9.20 -23.48 -9.75
N LEU A 248 -8.68 -22.87 -8.67
CA LEU A 248 -8.07 -23.60 -7.55
C LEU A 248 -9.10 -24.46 -6.81
N ARG A 249 -10.31 -23.91 -6.57
CA ARG A 249 -11.40 -24.70 -5.97
C ARG A 249 -11.74 -25.92 -6.82
N LYS A 250 -11.88 -25.73 -8.13
CA LYS A 250 -12.17 -26.82 -9.07
C LYS A 250 -11.06 -27.88 -9.06
N SER A 251 -9.79 -27.48 -9.08
CA SER A 251 -8.67 -28.43 -9.04
C SER A 251 -8.56 -29.19 -7.71
N LEU A 252 -9.05 -28.63 -6.60
CA LEU A 252 -9.12 -29.27 -5.29
C LEU A 252 -10.38 -30.14 -5.08
N GLY A 253 -11.25 -30.23 -6.09
CA GLY A 253 -12.51 -30.99 -6.01
C GLY A 253 -13.55 -30.38 -5.07
N LEU A 254 -13.51 -29.06 -4.85
CA LEU A 254 -14.47 -28.35 -4.00
C LEU A 254 -15.63 -27.76 -4.84
N PRO A 255 -16.86 -27.75 -4.31
CA PRO A 255 -17.99 -27.12 -4.98
C PRO A 255 -17.73 -25.62 -5.18
N ALA A 256 -18.27 -25.08 -6.28
CA ALA A 256 -18.23 -23.65 -6.53
C ALA A 256 -19.03 -22.91 -5.43
N LYS A 257 -18.42 -21.91 -4.79
CA LYS A 257 -19.17 -20.95 -3.98
C LYS A 257 -19.90 -20.02 -4.94
N SER A 258 -21.22 -20.17 -5.06
CA SER A 258 -22.06 -19.24 -5.82
C SER A 258 -21.98 -17.84 -5.19
N PRO A 259 -21.82 -16.76 -5.97
CA PRO A 259 -22.04 -15.41 -5.47
C PRO A 259 -23.55 -15.18 -5.29
N ARG A 260 -24.03 -15.36 -4.06
CA ARG A 260 -25.30 -14.89 -3.45
C ARG A 260 -26.59 -14.82 -4.32
N ALA A 261 -27.52 -15.73 -3.97
CA ALA A 261 -28.99 -15.63 -3.97
C ALA A 261 -29.78 -15.37 -5.29
N SER A 262 -30.44 -16.43 -5.78
CA SER A 262 -31.76 -16.36 -6.44
C SER A 262 -32.53 -17.65 -6.15
N LYS A 263 -33.71 -17.47 -5.53
CA LYS A 263 -34.90 -18.30 -5.27
C LYS A 263 -34.89 -19.85 -5.39
N PRO A 264 -35.64 -20.55 -4.52
CA PRO A 264 -35.93 -21.97 -4.65
C PRO A 264 -37.02 -22.22 -5.69
N GLY A 265 -36.79 -23.20 -6.56
CA GLY A 265 -37.77 -23.68 -7.54
C GLY A 265 -37.16 -23.86 -8.93
N ASP A 266 -36.54 -25.01 -9.18
CA ASP A 266 -37.11 -26.03 -10.09
C ASP A 266 -36.09 -27.11 -10.46
N LYS A 267 -36.51 -28.33 -10.12
CA LYS A 267 -36.35 -29.62 -10.82
C LYS A 267 -34.95 -30.22 -11.03
N GLU A 268 -34.78 -31.32 -10.30
CA GLU A 268 -34.00 -32.49 -10.67
C GLU A 268 -34.05 -32.80 -12.17
N ALA A 269 -32.88 -32.98 -12.77
CA ALA A 269 -32.70 -33.83 -13.94
C ALA A 269 -31.29 -34.42 -13.94
N ASN A 270 -31.24 -35.62 -13.37
CA ASN A 270 -30.48 -36.80 -13.76
C ASN A 270 -28.98 -36.70 -14.12
N GLN A 271 -28.20 -37.52 -13.40
CA GLN A 271 -26.78 -37.77 -13.60
C GLN A 271 -26.53 -38.63 -14.86
N GLN A 272 -25.33 -38.48 -15.44
CA GLN A 272 -24.59 -39.66 -15.87
C GLN A 272 -23.07 -39.50 -15.63
N PRO A 273 -22.39 -40.55 -15.15
CA PRO A 273 -21.02 -40.46 -14.66
C PRO A 273 -20.02 -40.60 -15.81
N ALA A 274 -19.26 -39.53 -16.09
CA ALA A 274 -18.09 -39.63 -16.96
C ALA A 274 -16.97 -40.36 -16.21
N ALA A 275 -16.46 -41.43 -16.83
CA ALA A 275 -15.47 -42.34 -16.29
C ALA A 275 -14.25 -41.62 -15.68
N VAL A 276 -14.03 -41.89 -14.39
CA VAL A 276 -12.82 -41.47 -13.67
C VAL A 276 -11.68 -42.39 -14.08
N THR A 277 -10.80 -41.91 -14.96
CA THR A 277 -9.45 -42.48 -15.09
C THR A 277 -8.69 -42.17 -13.80
N LYS A 278 -8.37 -43.24 -13.06
CA LYS A 278 -7.48 -43.21 -11.88
C LYS A 278 -6.11 -42.69 -12.30
N ASP A 279 -5.86 -41.40 -12.11
CA ASP A 279 -4.51 -40.87 -12.05
C ASP A 279 -4.24 -40.36 -10.64
N LYS A 280 -3.21 -40.93 -10.01
CA LYS A 280 -2.88 -40.76 -8.60
C LYS A 280 -2.50 -39.30 -8.31
N ASP A 281 -3.26 -38.69 -7.40
CA ASP A 281 -2.78 -37.85 -6.29
C ASP A 281 -1.57 -36.94 -6.52
N THR A 282 -1.57 -36.15 -7.60
CA THR A 282 -0.78 -34.93 -7.65
C THR A 282 -1.72 -33.77 -7.91
N ILE A 283 -2.28 -33.20 -6.84
CA ILE A 283 -2.94 -31.90 -6.93
C ILE A 283 -1.92 -30.96 -7.54
N ARG A 284 -2.29 -30.38 -8.67
CA ARG A 284 -1.51 -29.42 -9.45
C ARG A 284 -1.06 -28.24 -8.56
N THR A 285 0.15 -28.34 -8.00
CA THR A 285 0.84 -27.30 -7.21
C THR A 285 1.41 -26.18 -8.09
N ASP A 286 1.22 -26.25 -9.40
CA ASP A 286 1.56 -25.22 -10.38
C ASP A 286 0.67 -23.96 -10.23
N LEU A 287 -0.55 -24.10 -9.70
CA LEU A 287 -1.51 -22.99 -9.55
C LEU A 287 -1.21 -22.06 -8.36
N VAL A 288 -0.59 -22.55 -7.29
CA VAL A 288 -0.29 -21.78 -6.06
C VAL A 288 1.09 -22.15 -5.57
N VAL A 289 2.00 -21.18 -5.59
CA VAL A 289 3.39 -21.37 -5.16
C VAL A 289 3.56 -20.84 -3.73
N PRO A 290 3.82 -21.68 -2.70
CA PRO A 290 3.87 -21.25 -1.30
C PRO A 290 4.76 -20.05 -1.04
N HIS A 291 5.96 -20.05 -1.61
CA HIS A 291 6.90 -18.93 -1.45
C HIS A 291 6.33 -17.62 -2.02
N ARG A 292 5.68 -17.65 -3.19
CA ARG A 292 5.10 -16.44 -3.82
C ARG A 292 3.93 -15.89 -3.00
N VAL A 293 3.08 -16.77 -2.46
CA VAL A 293 2.00 -16.36 -1.56
C VAL A 293 2.55 -15.73 -0.29
N ALA A 294 3.56 -16.36 0.33
CA ALA A 294 4.17 -15.83 1.55
C ALA A 294 4.78 -14.43 1.32
N VAL A 295 5.48 -14.24 0.20
CA VAL A 295 6.01 -12.94 -0.23
C VAL A 295 4.89 -11.92 -0.44
N LYS A 296 3.82 -12.26 -1.17
CA LYS A 296 2.66 -11.38 -1.37
C LYS A 296 2.00 -10.98 -0.05
N CYS A 297 1.78 -11.92 0.86
CA CYS A 297 1.25 -11.63 2.19
C CYS A 297 2.14 -10.64 2.94
N GLU A 298 3.46 -10.83 2.96
CA GLU A 298 4.37 -9.93 3.65
C GLU A 298 4.38 -8.52 3.05
N ILE A 299 4.39 -8.42 1.71
CA ILE A 299 4.31 -7.14 0.99
C ILE A 299 2.97 -6.46 1.30
N HIS A 300 1.86 -7.18 1.22
CA HIS A 300 0.53 -6.63 1.51
C HIS A 300 0.43 -6.12 2.95
N ARG A 301 1.01 -6.84 3.93
CA ARG A 301 1.08 -6.40 5.33
C ARG A 301 1.77 -5.04 5.47
N GLN A 302 2.93 -4.88 4.83
CA GLN A 302 3.68 -3.63 4.85
C GLN A 302 2.97 -2.50 4.10
N MET A 303 2.29 -2.82 2.99
CA MET A 303 1.49 -1.85 2.23
C MET A 303 0.28 -1.37 3.01
N LEU A 304 -0.40 -2.26 3.76
CA LEU A 304 -1.52 -1.91 4.61
C LEU A 304 -1.10 -0.94 5.74
N GLU A 305 0.07 -1.20 6.33
CA GLU A 305 0.69 -0.31 7.33
C GLU A 305 1.08 1.05 6.73
N ALA A 306 1.65 1.08 5.52
CA ALA A 306 1.97 2.32 4.81
C ALA A 306 0.69 3.11 4.48
N SER A 307 -0.37 2.42 4.10
CA SER A 307 -1.68 3.00 3.81
C SER A 307 -2.30 3.63 5.05
N PHE A 308 -2.28 2.93 6.18
CA PHE A 308 -2.79 3.46 7.45
C PHE A 308 -1.98 4.68 7.89
N SER A 309 -0.65 4.62 7.84
CA SER A 309 0.21 5.76 8.18
C SER A 309 -0.05 6.99 7.28
N THR A 310 -0.36 6.77 6.00
CA THR A 310 -0.77 7.84 5.08
C THR A 310 -2.10 8.47 5.53
N PHE A 311 -3.07 7.65 5.95
CA PHE A 311 -4.34 8.15 6.48
C PHE A 311 -4.12 8.99 7.75
N GLU A 312 -3.38 8.46 8.71
CA GLU A 312 -3.13 9.10 9.99
C GLU A 312 -2.44 10.47 9.82
N MET A 313 -1.43 10.54 8.95
CA MET A 313 -0.65 11.76 8.73
C MET A 313 -1.44 12.85 7.99
N PHE A 314 -2.31 12.47 7.06
CA PHE A 314 -2.94 13.41 6.12
C PHE A 314 -4.46 13.52 6.22
N TYR A 315 -5.08 12.91 7.24
CA TYR A 315 -6.53 12.93 7.46
C TYR A 315 -7.14 14.35 7.34
N ASN A 316 -6.52 15.35 7.96
CA ASN A 316 -7.01 16.74 7.95
C ASN A 316 -6.95 17.42 6.57
N LYS A 317 -6.24 16.83 5.60
CA LYS A 317 -6.14 17.33 4.21
C LYS A 317 -7.15 16.66 3.28
N PHE A 318 -7.66 15.49 3.66
CA PHE A 318 -8.55 14.70 2.83
C PHE A 318 -9.92 15.34 2.67
N THR A 319 -10.56 15.03 1.53
CA THR A 319 -11.99 15.27 1.32
C THR A 319 -12.79 14.08 1.84
N GLN A 320 -14.11 14.21 1.91
CA GLN A 320 -14.98 13.09 2.28
C GLN A 320 -14.81 11.89 1.34
N ALA A 321 -14.66 12.14 0.04
CA ALA A 321 -14.44 11.09 -0.97
C ALA A 321 -13.10 10.36 -0.76
N HIS A 322 -12.05 11.08 -0.38
CA HIS A 322 -10.73 10.49 -0.05
C HIS A 322 -10.82 9.55 1.16
N VAL A 323 -11.48 9.98 2.24
CA VAL A 323 -11.71 9.15 3.42
C VAL A 323 -12.53 7.90 3.09
N GLU A 324 -13.59 8.07 2.29
CA GLU A 324 -14.42 6.94 1.83
C GLU A 324 -13.64 5.94 0.96
N SER A 325 -12.79 6.43 0.05
CA SER A 325 -11.92 5.57 -0.76
C SER A 325 -10.99 4.72 0.10
N MET A 326 -10.33 5.34 1.09
CA MET A 326 -9.45 4.66 2.03
C MET A 326 -10.19 3.59 2.84
N LEU A 327 -11.35 3.92 3.40
CA LEU A 327 -12.15 2.95 4.16
C LEU A 327 -12.65 1.81 3.29
N THR A 328 -13.00 2.09 2.04
CA THR A 328 -13.41 1.06 1.07
C THR A 328 -12.26 0.08 0.80
N THR A 329 -11.03 0.57 0.61
CA THR A 329 -9.82 -0.26 0.45
C THR A 329 -9.58 -1.19 1.63
N PHE A 330 -9.68 -0.68 2.86
CA PHE A 330 -9.50 -1.51 4.05
C PHE A 330 -10.65 -2.50 4.23
N LYS A 331 -11.89 -2.09 3.91
CA LYS A 331 -13.06 -2.96 3.97
C LYS A 331 -12.98 -4.10 2.94
N SER A 332 -12.56 -3.85 1.70
CA SER A 332 -12.36 -4.90 0.69
C SER A 332 -11.30 -5.90 1.14
N THR A 333 -10.21 -5.40 1.71
CA THR A 333 -9.12 -6.19 2.30
C THR A 333 -9.63 -7.08 3.44
N ILE A 334 -10.37 -6.52 4.40
CA ILE A 334 -10.99 -7.27 5.50
C ILE A 334 -11.90 -8.38 4.97
N VAL A 335 -12.77 -8.05 4.01
CA VAL A 335 -13.68 -9.04 3.41
C VAL A 335 -12.90 -10.18 2.76
N PHE A 336 -11.88 -9.87 1.96
CA PHE A 336 -11.03 -10.88 1.33
C PHE A 336 -10.40 -11.83 2.36
N LEU A 337 -9.76 -11.26 3.39
CA LEU A 337 -9.09 -12.03 4.45
C LEU A 337 -10.09 -12.89 5.22
N SER A 338 -11.25 -12.33 5.56
CA SER A 338 -12.29 -13.01 6.32
C SER A 338 -12.92 -14.16 5.54
N VAL A 339 -13.15 -14.00 4.23
CA VAL A 339 -13.68 -15.05 3.35
C VAL A 339 -12.70 -16.22 3.26
N PHE A 340 -11.40 -15.95 3.10
CA PHE A 340 -10.38 -17.00 3.10
C PHE A 340 -10.30 -17.74 4.44
N ASN A 341 -10.22 -17.01 5.55
CA ASN A 341 -10.09 -17.59 6.89
C ASN A 341 -11.35 -18.39 7.28
N SER A 342 -12.54 -18.00 6.80
CA SER A 342 -13.77 -18.78 6.97
C SER A 342 -13.80 -20.12 6.23
N ASP A 343 -12.97 -20.25 5.19
CA ASP A 343 -13.07 -21.36 4.26
C ASP A 343 -12.32 -22.59 4.74
N VAL A 344 -12.84 -23.21 5.81
CA VAL A 344 -12.20 -24.36 6.46
C VAL A 344 -11.95 -25.51 5.47
N ALA A 345 -12.89 -25.74 4.55
CA ALA A 345 -12.76 -26.79 3.53
C ALA A 345 -11.61 -26.52 2.55
N LEU A 346 -11.53 -25.30 2.02
CA LEU A 346 -10.43 -24.87 1.16
C LEU A 346 -9.08 -24.98 1.86
N ARG A 347 -8.97 -24.45 3.09
CA ARG A 347 -7.72 -24.46 3.86
C ARG A 347 -7.25 -25.89 4.20
N LYS A 348 -8.18 -26.80 4.54
CA LYS A 348 -7.86 -28.23 4.75
C LYS A 348 -7.38 -28.91 3.46
N LYS A 349 -8.01 -28.64 2.32
CA LYS A 349 -7.60 -29.20 1.01
C LYS A 349 -6.25 -28.65 0.56
N LEU A 350 -5.97 -27.37 0.76
CA LEU A 350 -4.66 -26.77 0.53
C LEU A 350 -3.58 -27.44 1.39
N PHE A 351 -3.88 -27.66 2.67
CA PHE A 351 -2.97 -28.36 3.57
C PHE A 351 -2.67 -29.80 3.13
N GLN A 352 -3.70 -30.55 2.70
CA GLN A 352 -3.57 -31.90 2.14
C GLN A 352 -2.74 -31.91 0.83
N ALA A 353 -2.83 -30.84 0.04
CA ALA A 353 -2.01 -30.63 -1.17
C ALA A 353 -0.56 -30.21 -0.86
N GLY A 354 -0.15 -30.15 0.41
CA GLY A 354 1.20 -29.77 0.83
C GLY A 354 1.41 -28.27 1.05
N PHE A 355 0.38 -27.43 0.89
CA PHE A 355 0.45 -26.00 1.20
C PHE A 355 0.30 -25.79 2.72
N LYS A 356 1.43 -25.70 3.42
CA LYS A 356 1.49 -25.55 4.89
C LYS A 356 1.88 -24.12 5.27
N GLY A 357 1.39 -23.66 6.41
CA GLY A 357 1.88 -22.44 7.05
C GLY A 357 3.31 -22.62 7.59
N LYS A 358 3.92 -21.50 8.02
CA LYS A 358 5.31 -21.47 8.54
C LYS A 358 5.56 -22.50 9.65
N ASP A 359 4.56 -22.76 10.49
CA ASP A 359 4.65 -23.69 11.64
C ASP A 359 4.28 -25.15 11.27
N GLY A 360 4.19 -25.48 9.99
CA GLY A 360 3.72 -26.79 9.53
C GLY A 360 2.22 -27.04 9.74
N ARG A 361 1.46 -26.03 10.18
CA ARG A 361 0.01 -26.05 10.41
C ARG A 361 -0.78 -25.64 9.17
N ILE A 362 -2.11 -25.72 9.25
CA ILE A 362 -3.00 -25.17 8.21
C ILE A 362 -2.71 -23.68 8.05
N PHE A 363 -2.49 -23.24 6.81
CA PHE A 363 -2.23 -21.83 6.51
C PHE A 363 -3.45 -20.96 6.80
N THR A 364 -3.21 -19.81 7.40
CA THR A 364 -4.22 -18.80 7.79
C THR A 364 -3.65 -17.41 7.56
N MET A 365 -4.50 -16.45 7.23
CA MET A 365 -4.13 -15.02 7.19
C MET A 365 -4.80 -14.27 8.35
N ILE A 366 -4.86 -14.90 9.54
CA ILE A 366 -5.62 -14.37 10.67
C ILE A 366 -4.95 -13.15 11.28
N ASP A 367 -3.61 -13.14 11.37
CA ASP A 367 -2.86 -12.01 11.89
C ASP A 367 -3.04 -10.77 11.01
N GLN A 368 -3.11 -10.97 9.68
CA GLN A 368 -3.41 -9.89 8.73
C GLN A 368 -4.86 -9.42 8.85
N GLU A 369 -5.82 -10.33 9.04
CA GLU A 369 -7.24 -9.97 9.26
C GLU A 369 -7.38 -9.12 10.52
N VAL A 370 -6.74 -9.53 11.62
CA VAL A 370 -6.69 -8.83 12.90
C VAL A 370 -6.04 -7.46 12.76
N GLN A 371 -4.92 -7.36 12.04
CA GLN A 371 -4.26 -6.11 11.76
C GLN A 371 -5.15 -5.15 10.95
N ALA A 372 -5.82 -5.65 9.91
CA ALA A 372 -6.71 -4.85 9.07
C ALA A 372 -7.91 -4.31 9.86
N TYR A 373 -8.52 -5.13 10.72
CA TYR A 373 -9.55 -4.65 11.65
C TYR A 373 -8.99 -3.59 12.61
N GLY A 374 -7.80 -3.81 13.17
CA GLY A 374 -7.15 -2.86 14.07
C GLY A 374 -6.95 -1.49 13.42
N PHE A 375 -6.37 -1.44 12.21
CA PHE A 375 -6.22 -0.20 11.47
C PHE A 375 -7.56 0.44 11.10
N TYR A 376 -8.55 -0.34 10.66
CA TYR A 376 -9.87 0.20 10.34
C TYR A 376 -10.54 0.83 11.58
N MET A 377 -10.43 0.20 12.75
CA MET A 377 -10.93 0.77 14.01
C MET A 377 -10.17 2.06 14.39
N GLN A 378 -8.85 2.10 14.21
CA GLN A 378 -8.07 3.32 14.45
C GLN A 378 -8.45 4.44 13.47
N MET A 379 -8.67 4.14 12.19
CA MET A 379 -9.19 5.11 11.22
C MET A 379 -10.54 5.68 11.66
N LEU A 380 -11.46 4.82 12.12
CA LEU A 380 -12.73 5.29 12.67
C LEU A 380 -12.53 6.14 13.92
N GLN A 381 -11.59 5.82 14.81
CA GLN A 381 -11.28 6.64 15.99
C GLN A 381 -10.71 8.00 15.60
N ILE A 382 -9.87 8.07 14.56
CA ILE A 382 -9.35 9.32 14.00
C ILE A 382 -10.49 10.15 13.43
N MET A 383 -11.41 9.56 12.67
CA MET A 383 -12.63 10.24 12.21
C MET A 383 -13.48 10.74 13.37
N TYR A 384 -13.52 9.99 14.46
CA TYR A 384 -14.38 10.29 15.60
C TYR A 384 -13.86 11.40 16.51
N LYS A 385 -12.55 11.41 16.74
CA LYS A 385 -11.87 12.38 17.60
C LYS A 385 -11.34 13.57 16.81
N GLY A 386 -10.97 13.34 15.56
CA GLY A 386 -10.41 14.34 14.67
C GLY A 386 -11.51 15.20 14.08
N SER A 387 -11.41 16.52 14.24
CA SER A 387 -12.23 17.46 13.50
C SER A 387 -11.60 17.68 12.12
N SER A 388 -12.20 17.11 11.07
CA SER A 388 -11.83 17.48 9.70
C SER A 388 -12.25 18.93 9.44
N PRO A 389 -11.39 19.77 8.85
CA PRO A 389 -11.76 21.15 8.51
C PRO A 389 -12.74 21.22 7.32
N LYS A 390 -12.96 20.12 6.58
CA LYS A 390 -13.69 20.13 5.31
C LYS A 390 -15.10 19.50 5.37
N PHE A 391 -15.40 18.66 6.37
CA PHE A 391 -16.69 17.95 6.47
C PHE A 391 -16.92 17.43 7.90
N ASP A 392 -18.18 17.15 8.25
CA ASP A 392 -18.56 16.40 9.46
C ASP A 392 -18.80 14.93 9.11
N ASP A 393 -18.01 14.04 9.71
CA ASP A 393 -18.10 12.60 9.51
C ASP A 393 -18.52 11.83 10.77
N SER A 394 -18.90 12.52 11.86
CA SER A 394 -19.24 11.88 13.13
C SER A 394 -20.34 10.82 12.99
N LYS A 395 -21.43 11.16 12.28
CA LYS A 395 -22.55 10.22 12.02
C LYS A 395 -22.16 9.07 11.10
N ALA A 396 -21.32 9.33 10.10
CA ALA A 396 -20.85 8.31 9.16
C ALA A 396 -19.90 7.33 9.85
N ALA A 397 -19.03 7.83 10.72
CA ALA A 397 -18.15 7.03 11.57
C ALA A 397 -18.96 6.11 12.48
N ASP A 398 -20.00 6.63 13.15
CA ASP A 398 -20.91 5.84 14.00
C ASP A 398 -21.59 4.70 13.21
N ALA A 399 -22.12 4.98 12.01
CA ALA A 399 -22.74 3.96 11.18
C ALA A 399 -21.75 2.85 10.76
N ARG A 400 -20.54 3.24 10.36
CA ARG A 400 -19.47 2.32 9.96
C ARG A 400 -18.92 1.50 11.13
N LEU A 401 -18.84 2.11 12.32
CA LEU A 401 -18.47 1.45 13.56
C LEU A 401 -19.47 0.33 13.88
N ARG A 402 -20.77 0.62 13.84
CA ARG A 402 -21.82 -0.38 14.06
C ARG A 402 -21.74 -1.52 13.05
N GLU A 403 -21.51 -1.21 11.78
CA GLU A 403 -21.38 -2.23 10.74
C GLU A 403 -20.18 -3.15 10.98
N VAL A 404 -18.97 -2.59 11.08
CA VAL A 404 -17.73 -3.39 11.18
C VAL A 404 -17.57 -4.00 12.56
N GLY A 405 -17.89 -3.28 13.63
CA GLY A 405 -17.90 -3.81 14.99
C GLY A 405 -18.87 -4.99 15.15
N GLY A 406 -20.08 -4.88 14.56
CA GLY A 406 -21.03 -5.98 14.51
C GLY A 406 -20.50 -7.19 13.74
N GLN A 407 -19.78 -6.98 12.63
CA GLN A 407 -19.12 -8.06 11.89
C GLN A 407 -18.03 -8.76 12.72
N ILE A 408 -17.19 -8.00 13.44
CA ILE A 408 -16.15 -8.56 14.33
C ILE A 408 -16.77 -9.43 15.42
N PHE A 409 -17.80 -8.93 16.13
CA PHE A 409 -18.48 -9.69 17.17
C PHE A 409 -19.17 -10.94 16.63
N LYS A 410 -19.89 -10.81 15.50
CA LYS A 410 -20.51 -11.94 14.82
C LYS A 410 -19.47 -12.99 14.43
N ARG A 411 -18.33 -12.56 13.90
CA ARG A 411 -17.23 -13.43 13.48
C ARG A 411 -16.64 -14.19 14.66
N TYR A 412 -16.33 -13.50 15.76
CA TYR A 412 -15.80 -14.12 16.96
C TYR A 412 -16.79 -15.15 17.54
N THR A 413 -18.02 -14.74 17.80
CA THR A 413 -19.06 -15.61 18.39
C THR A 413 -19.35 -16.84 17.54
N THR A 414 -19.45 -16.69 16.21
CA THR A 414 -19.63 -17.83 15.29
C THR A 414 -18.47 -18.83 15.39
N ASN A 415 -17.23 -18.34 15.49
CA ASN A 415 -16.06 -19.19 15.63
C ASN A 415 -16.03 -19.90 16.99
N VAL A 416 -16.34 -19.22 18.10
CA VAL A 416 -16.42 -19.87 19.43
C VAL A 416 -17.43 -21.01 19.41
N ILE A 417 -18.63 -20.75 18.89
CA ILE A 417 -19.73 -21.73 18.83
C ILE A 417 -19.32 -22.92 17.95
N SER A 418 -18.78 -22.66 16.75
CA SER A 418 -18.35 -23.72 15.83
C SER A 418 -17.20 -24.58 16.38
N LEU A 419 -16.41 -24.06 17.32
CA LEU A 419 -15.31 -24.77 17.95
C LEU A 419 -15.71 -25.44 19.27
N GLU A 420 -17.00 -25.39 19.64
CA GLU A 420 -17.51 -25.91 20.93
C GLU A 420 -16.73 -25.33 22.13
N GLY A 421 -16.33 -24.07 22.04
CA GLY A 421 -15.53 -23.41 23.09
C GLY A 421 -14.05 -23.79 23.12
N LYS A 422 -13.55 -24.61 22.18
CA LYS A 422 -12.12 -24.92 22.09
C LYS A 422 -11.33 -23.69 21.63
N THR A 423 -10.36 -23.27 22.44
CA THR A 423 -9.46 -22.17 22.11
C THR A 423 -8.51 -22.57 20.99
N THR A 424 -8.41 -21.70 19.98
CA THR A 424 -7.45 -21.82 18.88
C THR A 424 -6.69 -20.50 18.73
N ARG A 425 -5.48 -20.54 18.14
CA ARG A 425 -4.69 -19.34 17.84
C ARG A 425 -5.51 -18.29 17.07
N ASP A 426 -6.31 -18.75 16.10
CA ASP A 426 -7.15 -17.87 15.28
C ASP A 426 -8.19 -17.14 16.16
N LEU A 427 -8.79 -17.86 17.11
CA LEU A 427 -9.77 -17.31 18.04
C LEU A 427 -9.13 -16.35 19.04
N GLU A 428 -7.95 -16.67 19.57
CA GLU A 428 -7.20 -15.77 20.46
C GLU A 428 -6.83 -14.47 19.76
N SER A 429 -6.39 -14.55 18.50
CA SER A 429 -6.00 -13.39 17.70
C SER A 429 -7.19 -12.48 17.41
N LEU A 430 -8.34 -13.04 17.02
CA LEU A 430 -9.59 -12.27 16.88
C LEU A 430 -10.07 -11.71 18.23
N GLY A 431 -9.86 -12.45 19.32
CA GLY A 431 -10.21 -12.01 20.66
C GLY A 431 -9.52 -10.69 21.06
N LYS A 432 -8.27 -10.45 20.60
CA LYS A 432 -7.57 -9.19 20.83
C LYS A 432 -8.29 -7.98 20.22
N VAL A 433 -8.84 -8.14 19.02
CA VAL A 433 -9.64 -7.09 18.35
C VAL A 433 -10.95 -6.85 19.10
N VAL A 434 -11.60 -7.93 19.54
CA VAL A 434 -12.83 -7.85 20.34
C VAL A 434 -12.58 -7.10 21.65
N CYS A 435 -11.50 -7.41 22.37
CA CYS A 435 -11.10 -6.67 23.57
C CYS A 435 -10.91 -5.18 23.28
N SER A 436 -10.11 -4.85 22.26
CA SER A 436 -9.83 -3.45 21.89
C SER A 436 -11.12 -2.69 21.53
N LEU A 437 -12.07 -3.33 20.84
CA LEU A 437 -13.36 -2.72 20.52
C LEU A 437 -14.21 -2.48 21.78
N VAL A 438 -14.28 -3.45 22.69
CA VAL A 438 -15.04 -3.32 23.96
C VAL A 438 -14.40 -2.27 24.88
N GLU A 439 -13.07 -2.28 25.00
CA GLU A 439 -12.33 -1.29 25.78
C GLU A 439 -12.59 0.12 25.24
N GLY A 440 -12.61 0.28 23.91
CA GLY A 440 -12.92 1.54 23.23
C GLY A 440 -14.30 2.12 23.59
N PHE A 441 -15.29 1.30 23.96
CA PHE A 441 -16.60 1.81 24.43
C PHE A 441 -16.49 2.62 25.72
N SER A 442 -15.43 2.41 26.51
CA SER A 442 -15.18 3.18 27.73
C SER A 442 -14.84 4.64 27.44
N ASP A 443 -14.27 4.92 26.26
CA ASP A 443 -13.79 6.25 25.86
C ASP A 443 -14.85 7.06 25.09
N TYR A 444 -15.99 6.47 24.75
CA TYR A 444 -17.04 7.17 23.98
C TYR A 444 -17.75 8.22 24.82
N SER A 445 -18.17 9.35 24.25
CA SER A 445 -19.03 10.30 24.96
C SER A 445 -20.40 9.68 25.28
N GLU A 446 -21.19 10.34 26.14
CA GLU A 446 -22.50 9.82 26.55
C GLU A 446 -23.49 9.71 25.38
N HIS A 447 -23.53 10.72 24.50
CA HIS A 447 -24.36 10.71 23.29
C HIS A 447 -24.01 9.50 22.40
N GLN A 448 -22.72 9.26 22.22
CA GLN A 448 -22.18 8.20 21.37
C GLN A 448 -22.50 6.81 21.92
N LEU A 449 -22.38 6.65 23.23
CA LEU A 449 -22.80 5.43 23.91
C LEU A 449 -24.30 5.19 23.69
N LYS A 450 -25.16 6.20 23.86
CA LYS A 450 -26.61 6.08 23.61
C LYS A 450 -26.95 5.68 22.18
N VAL A 451 -26.23 6.21 21.18
CA VAL A 451 -26.48 5.91 19.75
C VAL A 451 -26.01 4.51 19.36
N ASN A 452 -24.86 4.05 19.86
CA ASN A 452 -24.24 2.80 19.42
C ASN A 452 -24.61 1.57 20.26
N MET A 453 -24.91 1.75 21.55
CA MET A 453 -25.20 0.63 22.46
C MET A 453 -26.39 -0.24 22.07
N PRO A 454 -27.50 0.27 21.49
CA PRO A 454 -28.58 -0.60 21.03
C PRO A 454 -28.12 -1.69 20.06
N THR A 455 -27.08 -1.41 19.27
CA THR A 455 -26.51 -2.39 18.33
C THR A 455 -25.47 -3.30 19.01
N PHE A 456 -24.66 -2.78 19.93
CA PHE A 456 -23.57 -3.53 20.55
C PHE A 456 -23.94 -4.31 21.80
N PHE A 457 -24.92 -3.86 22.57
CA PHE A 457 -25.32 -4.48 23.83
C PHE A 457 -25.73 -5.97 23.67
N PRO A 458 -26.49 -6.38 22.64
CA PRO A 458 -26.77 -7.80 22.41
C PRO A 458 -25.51 -8.63 22.16
N TRP A 459 -24.48 -8.04 21.54
CA TRP A 459 -23.19 -8.71 21.36
C TRP A 459 -22.40 -8.81 22.66
N VAL A 460 -22.40 -7.75 23.48
CA VAL A 460 -21.76 -7.76 24.81
C VAL A 460 -22.33 -8.90 25.66
N LEU A 461 -23.65 -9.08 25.69
CA LEU A 461 -24.28 -10.19 26.41
C LEU A 461 -23.81 -11.57 25.91
N LYS A 462 -23.78 -11.78 24.58
CA LYS A 462 -23.25 -13.02 23.99
C LYS A 462 -21.77 -13.26 24.32
N LEU A 463 -20.99 -12.19 24.44
CA LEU A 463 -19.57 -12.28 24.81
C LEU A 463 -19.37 -12.53 26.30
N VAL A 464 -20.30 -12.16 27.17
CA VAL A 464 -20.26 -12.60 28.58
C VAL A 464 -20.39 -14.13 28.64
N GLU A 465 -21.32 -14.69 27.88
CA GLU A 465 -21.55 -16.14 27.82
C GLU A 465 -20.37 -16.89 27.18
N HIS A 466 -19.93 -16.47 25.99
CA HIS A 466 -18.99 -17.23 25.17
C HIS A 466 -17.56 -16.65 25.10
N GLY A 467 -17.31 -15.47 25.67
CA GLY A 467 -16.01 -14.81 25.61
C GLY A 467 -14.96 -15.49 26.48
N ASN A 468 -13.71 -15.46 26.03
CA ASN A 468 -12.58 -15.87 26.85
C ASN A 468 -12.32 -14.87 28.01
N LEU A 469 -11.44 -15.25 28.94
CA LEU A 469 -11.16 -14.45 30.14
C LEU A 469 -10.74 -13.00 29.83
N PRO A 470 -9.86 -12.71 28.85
CA PRO A 470 -9.55 -11.34 28.46
C PRO A 470 -10.77 -10.52 28.03
N ILE A 471 -11.67 -11.09 27.23
CA ILE A 471 -12.88 -10.39 26.78
C ILE A 471 -13.81 -10.11 27.97
N ARG A 472 -14.00 -11.09 28.86
CA ARG A 472 -14.83 -10.89 30.06
C ARG A 472 -14.26 -9.80 30.97
N ARG A 473 -12.92 -9.69 31.10
CA ARG A 473 -12.25 -8.60 31.83
C ARG A 473 -12.47 -7.23 31.16
N ALA A 474 -12.36 -7.16 29.83
CA ALA A 474 -12.66 -5.95 29.08
C ALA A 474 -14.12 -5.50 29.29
N ILE A 475 -15.07 -6.44 29.23
CA ILE A 475 -16.50 -6.17 29.49
C ILE A 475 -16.71 -5.70 30.94
N SER A 476 -16.09 -6.36 31.93
CA SER A 476 -16.20 -5.95 33.33
C SER A 476 -15.68 -4.52 33.52
N THR A 477 -14.55 -4.18 32.92
CA THR A 477 -13.99 -2.82 32.99
C THR A 477 -14.95 -1.79 32.39
N PHE A 478 -15.53 -2.10 31.23
CA PHE A 478 -16.52 -1.26 30.58
C PHE A 478 -17.77 -1.04 31.44
N ILE A 479 -18.36 -2.12 31.98
CA ILE A 479 -19.53 -2.06 32.87
C ILE A 479 -19.21 -1.24 34.11
N SER A 480 -18.10 -1.53 34.80
CA SER A 480 -17.70 -0.82 36.01
C SER A 480 -17.47 0.68 35.78
N LYS A 481 -16.90 1.07 34.64
CA LYS A 481 -16.63 2.48 34.33
C LYS A 481 -17.86 3.27 33.89
N ARG A 482 -18.79 2.64 33.16
CA ARG A 482 -19.83 3.36 32.41
C ARG A 482 -21.25 3.03 32.80
N ILE A 483 -21.50 1.83 33.32
CA ILE A 483 -22.83 1.35 33.66
C ILE A 483 -23.04 1.39 35.17
N THR A 484 -22.07 0.92 35.97
CA THR A 484 -22.18 0.94 37.44
C THR A 484 -22.46 2.33 38.01
N PRO A 485 -21.81 3.42 37.55
CA PRO A 485 -22.13 4.77 38.04
C PRO A 485 -23.54 5.26 37.69
N LEU A 486 -24.21 4.62 36.72
CA LEU A 486 -25.58 4.94 36.31
C LEU A 486 -26.62 4.10 37.05
N LEU A 487 -26.20 3.05 37.77
CA LEU A 487 -27.08 2.23 38.57
C LEU A 487 -27.24 2.88 39.96
N PRO A 488 -28.47 2.95 40.50
CA PRO A 488 -28.76 3.60 41.78
C PRO A 488 -28.35 2.75 42.99
N PHE A 489 -27.27 1.97 42.88
CA PHE A 489 -26.75 1.22 44.02
C PHE A 489 -25.74 2.10 44.77
N GLU A 490 -26.21 2.72 45.85
CA GLU A 490 -25.34 2.92 47.01
C GLU A 490 -24.81 1.54 47.38
N VAL A 491 -23.58 1.25 46.98
CA VAL A 491 -22.85 0.12 47.52
C VAL A 491 -22.55 0.52 48.96
N GLU A 492 -23.38 0.08 49.90
CA GLU A 492 -22.95 -0.04 51.28
C GLU A 492 -21.63 -0.81 51.24
N ALA A 493 -20.56 -0.13 51.62
CA ALA A 493 -19.24 -0.72 51.77
C ALA A 493 -19.32 -1.72 52.92
N ASP A 494 -19.78 -2.93 52.63
CA ASP A 494 -19.54 -4.06 53.52
C ASP A 494 -18.09 -4.49 53.30
N ASP A 495 -17.20 -3.79 53.99
CA ASP A 495 -15.85 -4.23 54.34
C ASP A 495 -15.99 -5.48 55.22
N THR A 496 -16.37 -6.60 54.62
CA THR A 496 -16.16 -7.92 55.21
C THR A 496 -15.31 -8.76 54.28
N GLN A 497 -14.03 -8.79 54.65
CA GLN A 497 -13.04 -9.79 54.31
C GLN A 497 -13.67 -11.14 53.88
N VAL A 498 -13.38 -11.56 52.65
CA VAL A 498 -13.25 -13.00 52.38
C VAL A 498 -12.06 -13.22 51.44
N ASP A 499 -10.95 -13.64 52.05
CA ASP A 499 -9.92 -14.45 51.41
C ASP A 499 -10.56 -15.67 50.71
N ARG A 500 -10.39 -15.79 49.37
CA ARG A 500 -9.95 -16.98 48.62
C ARG A 500 -10.20 -16.89 47.12
#